data_AF-A0AAN7P9I7-F1
#
_entry.id   AF-A0AAN7P9I7-F1
#
_cell.length_a   1.000
_cell.length_b   1.000
_cell.length_c   1.000
_cell.angle_alpha   90.00
_cell.angle_beta   90.00
_cell.angle_gamma   90.00
#
_symmetry.space_group_name_H-M   'P 1'
#
loop_
_entity.id
_entity.type
_entity.pdbx_description
1 polymer ?
#
loop_
_entity_poly.entity_id
_entity_poly.type
_entity_poly.pdbx_seq_one_letter_code
_entity_poly.pdbx_strand_id
1 'polypeptide(L)'
;MDPIDLLEKRIAALELEVLPLSKEVGPDKSQLISNLLIQTHSMTTTALSCREVITSILRRMEVINDYLNPNYTDTQLDVQDKKQYILELYPEMKKSMQLVVDFERLRAFLDSSSINNIPSLVDKLEKLTISSVNTYEECKEVTNKILYALQQYNDITMSIKILFAQLEESITNIEISLQPRSRID
;
A
#
# COMPACT_ATOMS: atom_id res chain seq x y z
N MET A 1 -56.43 -57.66 -76.18
CA MET A 1 -55.93 -57.49 -74.81
C MET A 1 -56.74 -56.36 -74.22
N ASP A 2 -57.89 -56.72 -73.66
CA ASP A 2 -58.91 -55.75 -73.33
C ASP A 2 -58.42 -54.79 -72.24
N PRO A 3 -58.64 -53.48 -72.39
CA PRO A 3 -58.17 -52.47 -71.43
C PRO A 3 -58.76 -52.67 -70.04
N ILE A 4 -59.90 -53.35 -69.98
CA ILE A 4 -60.58 -53.79 -68.76
C ILE A 4 -59.72 -54.78 -67.98
N ASP A 5 -59.07 -55.73 -68.64
CA ASP A 5 -58.29 -56.80 -68.02
C ASP A 5 -56.99 -56.25 -67.37
N LEU A 6 -56.40 -55.21 -67.97
CA LEU A 6 -55.26 -54.50 -67.40
C LEU A 6 -55.67 -53.66 -66.18
N LEU A 7 -56.83 -53.00 -66.25
CA LEU A 7 -57.38 -52.28 -65.11
C LEU A 7 -57.70 -53.23 -63.96
N GLU A 8 -58.30 -54.38 -64.25
CA GLU A 8 -58.66 -55.40 -63.25
C GLU A 8 -57.42 -55.91 -62.53
N LYS A 9 -56.33 -56.18 -63.27
CA LYS A 9 -55.07 -56.62 -62.69
C LYS A 9 -54.39 -55.55 -61.84
N ARG A 10 -54.48 -54.28 -62.23
CA ARG A 10 -53.92 -53.15 -61.46
C ARG A 10 -54.74 -52.86 -60.22
N ILE A 11 -56.06 -52.98 -60.31
CA ILE A 11 -56.97 -52.88 -59.17
C ILE A 11 -56.68 -54.02 -58.19
N ALA A 12 -56.55 -55.26 -58.67
CA ALA A 12 -56.19 -56.40 -57.82
C ALA A 12 -54.84 -56.22 -57.12
N ALA A 13 -53.83 -55.64 -57.78
CA ALA A 13 -52.55 -55.34 -57.16
C ALA A 13 -52.65 -54.25 -56.07
N LEU A 14 -53.41 -53.18 -56.33
CA LEU A 14 -53.65 -52.11 -55.36
C LEU A 14 -54.51 -52.57 -54.18
N GLU A 15 -55.46 -53.47 -54.42
CA GLU A 15 -56.26 -54.09 -53.38
C GLU A 15 -55.39 -54.93 -52.44
N LEU A 16 -54.39 -55.64 -52.96
CA LEU A 16 -53.47 -56.46 -52.16
C LEU A 16 -52.50 -55.61 -51.33
N GLU A 17 -52.00 -54.52 -51.90
CA GLU A 17 -51.08 -53.59 -51.22
C GLU A 17 -51.79 -52.79 -50.11
N VAL A 18 -53.04 -52.40 -50.35
CA VAL A 18 -53.80 -51.63 -49.37
C VAL A 18 -54.50 -52.57 -48.39
N LEU A 19 -55.04 -53.73 -48.81
CA LEU A 19 -55.90 -54.68 -48.05
C LEU A 19 -55.26 -56.10 -48.02
N PRO A 20 -54.66 -56.55 -46.91
CA PRO A 20 -54.36 -57.97 -46.77
C PRO A 20 -55.68 -58.75 -46.81
N LEU A 21 -55.66 -59.88 -47.53
CA LEU A 21 -56.79 -60.70 -47.98
C LEU A 21 -57.61 -61.34 -46.84
N SER A 22 -58.21 -60.54 -45.96
CA SER A 22 -59.26 -60.96 -45.04
C SER A 22 -60.51 -60.13 -45.31
N LYS A 23 -61.59 -60.84 -45.62
CA LYS A 23 -62.84 -60.34 -46.22
C LYS A 23 -63.77 -59.69 -45.18
N GLU A 24 -63.20 -58.95 -44.24
CA GLU A 24 -63.96 -58.09 -43.36
C GLU A 24 -63.47 -56.67 -43.57
N VAL A 25 -64.39 -55.76 -43.91
CA VAL A 25 -64.22 -54.33 -43.66
C VAL A 25 -64.26 -54.16 -42.14
N GLY A 26 -63.22 -54.63 -41.48
CA GLY A 26 -62.92 -54.33 -40.10
C GLY A 26 -62.47 -52.87 -40.03
N PRO A 27 -62.74 -52.17 -38.92
CA PRO A 27 -62.29 -50.80 -38.70
C PRO A 27 -60.76 -50.63 -38.85
N ASP A 28 -60.00 -51.72 -38.94
CA ASP A 28 -58.54 -51.85 -38.95
C ASP A 28 -57.75 -50.98 -39.94
N LYS A 29 -58.29 -50.57 -41.11
CA LYS A 29 -57.57 -49.64 -42.00
C LYS A 29 -57.76 -48.17 -41.67
N SER A 30 -58.99 -47.81 -41.31
CA SER A 30 -59.25 -46.50 -40.70
C SER A 30 -58.48 -46.42 -39.39
N GLN A 31 -58.37 -47.53 -38.66
CA GLN A 31 -57.47 -47.68 -37.53
C GLN A 31 -56.00 -47.64 -37.92
N LEU A 32 -55.54 -48.12 -39.08
CA LEU A 32 -54.13 -48.02 -39.44
C LEU A 32 -53.74 -46.57 -39.73
N ILE A 33 -54.59 -45.84 -40.45
CA ILE A 33 -54.39 -44.39 -40.71
C ILE A 33 -54.63 -43.58 -39.42
N SER A 34 -55.64 -43.91 -38.62
CA SER A 34 -55.91 -43.21 -37.37
C SER A 34 -54.88 -43.57 -36.29
N ASN A 35 -54.35 -44.80 -36.25
CA ASN A 35 -53.24 -45.19 -35.40
C ASN A 35 -51.95 -44.52 -35.86
N LEU A 36 -51.70 -44.40 -37.17
CA LEU A 36 -50.57 -43.63 -37.69
C LEU A 36 -50.72 -42.15 -37.34
N LEU A 37 -51.93 -41.60 -37.40
CA LEU A 37 -52.24 -40.22 -37.01
C LEU A 37 -52.09 -40.03 -35.50
N ILE A 38 -52.58 -40.96 -34.67
CA ILE A 38 -52.43 -40.96 -33.21
C ILE A 38 -50.96 -41.13 -32.83
N GLN A 39 -50.22 -41.99 -33.53
CA GLN A 39 -48.78 -42.17 -33.34
C GLN A 39 -48.02 -40.92 -33.74
N THR A 40 -48.34 -40.31 -34.89
CA THR A 40 -47.71 -39.07 -35.34
C THR A 40 -48.05 -37.92 -34.39
N HIS A 41 -49.31 -37.81 -33.97
CA HIS A 41 -49.75 -36.84 -32.97
C HIS A 41 -49.05 -37.08 -31.64
N SER A 42 -48.95 -38.32 -31.16
CA SER A 42 -48.22 -38.68 -29.95
C SER A 42 -46.74 -38.31 -30.07
N MET A 43 -46.08 -38.65 -31.18
CA MET A 43 -44.69 -38.28 -31.43
C MET A 43 -44.51 -36.75 -31.50
N THR A 44 -45.46 -36.03 -32.11
CA THR A 44 -45.40 -34.56 -32.22
C THR A 44 -45.67 -33.89 -30.87
N THR A 45 -46.62 -34.39 -30.09
CA THR A 45 -46.91 -33.91 -28.73
C THR A 45 -45.78 -34.24 -27.77
N THR A 46 -45.20 -35.44 -27.85
CA THR A 46 -44.01 -35.80 -27.06
C THR A 46 -42.82 -34.94 -27.46
N ALA A 47 -42.57 -34.70 -28.76
CA ALA A 47 -41.52 -33.81 -29.21
C ALA A 47 -41.74 -32.36 -28.73
N LEU A 48 -42.99 -31.86 -28.78
CA LEU A 48 -43.35 -30.52 -28.31
C LEU A 48 -43.20 -30.39 -26.79
N SER A 49 -43.68 -31.37 -26.03
CA SER A 49 -43.57 -31.42 -24.57
C SER A 49 -42.12 -31.57 -24.11
N CYS A 50 -41.35 -32.45 -24.76
CA CYS A 50 -39.92 -32.59 -24.50
C CYS A 50 -39.16 -31.29 -24.80
N ARG A 51 -39.52 -30.56 -25.86
CA ARG A 51 -38.89 -29.28 -26.18
C ARG A 51 -39.09 -28.25 -25.08
N GLU A 52 -40.32 -28.12 -24.55
CA GLU A 52 -40.60 -27.17 -23.46
C GLU A 52 -39.85 -27.55 -22.17
N VAL A 53 -39.87 -28.85 -21.82
CA VAL A 53 -39.16 -29.36 -20.64
C VAL A 53 -37.65 -29.20 -20.77
N ILE A 54 -37.06 -29.54 -21.92
CA ILE A 54 -35.62 -29.37 -22.18
C ILE A 54 -35.24 -27.89 -22.17
N THR A 55 -36.05 -27.01 -22.75
CA THR A 55 -35.77 -25.56 -22.73
C THR A 55 -35.84 -24.99 -21.31
N SER A 56 -36.79 -25.45 -20.49
CA SER A 56 -36.90 -25.08 -19.07
C SER A 56 -35.71 -25.60 -18.25
N ILE A 57 -35.31 -26.86 -18.45
CA ILE A 57 -34.14 -27.45 -17.80
C ILE A 57 -32.86 -26.75 -18.23
N LEU A 58 -32.70 -26.42 -19.52
CA LEU A 58 -31.52 -25.71 -20.04
C LEU A 58 -31.40 -24.30 -19.42
N ARG A 59 -32.52 -23.57 -19.30
CA ARG A 59 -32.54 -22.27 -18.60
C ARG A 59 -32.23 -22.41 -17.11
N ARG A 60 -32.71 -23.49 -16.48
CA ARG A 60 -32.46 -23.76 -15.06
C ARG A 60 -31.08 -24.36 -14.81
N MET A 61 -30.42 -24.91 -15.83
CA MET A 61 -29.10 -25.53 -15.74
C MET A 61 -28.03 -24.49 -15.40
N GLU A 62 -28.12 -23.28 -15.95
CA GLU A 62 -27.23 -22.16 -15.58
C GLU A 62 -27.35 -21.84 -14.07
N VAL A 63 -28.59 -21.68 -13.60
CA VAL A 63 -28.88 -21.41 -12.19
C VAL A 63 -28.44 -22.57 -11.29
N ILE A 64 -28.69 -23.82 -11.69
CA ILE A 64 -28.27 -25.01 -10.95
C ILE A 64 -26.73 -25.10 -10.92
N ASN A 65 -26.06 -24.77 -12.01
CA ASN A 65 -24.60 -24.72 -12.08
C ASN A 65 -24.03 -23.64 -11.14
N ASP A 66 -24.70 -22.50 -11.03
CA ASP A 66 -24.36 -21.47 -10.05
C ASP A 66 -24.53 -21.99 -8.62
N TYR A 67 -25.64 -22.65 -8.29
CA TYR A 67 -25.85 -23.25 -6.95
C TYR A 67 -24.92 -24.42 -6.62
N LEU A 68 -24.42 -25.13 -7.64
CA LEU A 68 -23.44 -26.22 -7.48
C LEU A 68 -22.00 -25.72 -7.43
N ASN A 69 -21.76 -24.43 -7.67
CA ASN A 69 -20.44 -23.85 -7.53
C ASN A 69 -20.06 -23.81 -6.03
N PRO A 70 -18.95 -24.43 -5.61
CA PRO A 70 -18.53 -24.43 -4.20
C PRO A 70 -18.19 -23.03 -3.66
N ASN A 71 -18.02 -22.04 -4.54
CA ASN A 71 -17.86 -20.63 -4.17
C ASN A 71 -19.19 -19.86 -4.12
N TYR A 72 -20.32 -20.49 -4.46
CA TYR A 72 -21.63 -19.90 -4.33
C TYR A 72 -21.96 -19.76 -2.85
N THR A 73 -21.66 -18.58 -2.33
CA THR A 73 -21.99 -18.20 -0.96
C THR A 73 -23.30 -17.45 -1.06
N ASP A 74 -24.35 -17.95 -0.40
CA ASP A 74 -25.57 -17.16 -0.25
C ASP A 74 -25.21 -15.89 0.53
N THR A 75 -25.07 -14.77 -0.19
CA THR A 75 -24.62 -13.49 0.36
C THR A 75 -25.59 -12.90 1.39
N GLN A 76 -26.74 -13.55 1.60
CA GLN A 76 -27.70 -13.21 2.62
C GLN A 76 -27.33 -13.84 3.97
N LEU A 77 -26.20 -13.41 4.53
CA LEU A 77 -25.98 -13.58 5.96
C LEU A 77 -27.13 -12.89 6.71
N ASP A 78 -27.72 -13.56 7.70
CA ASP A 78 -28.83 -13.01 8.46
C ASP A 78 -28.42 -11.69 9.13
N VAL A 79 -29.37 -10.78 9.29
CA VAL A 79 -29.11 -9.44 9.84
C VAL A 79 -28.56 -9.53 11.27
N GLN A 80 -28.96 -10.56 12.04
CA GLN A 80 -28.43 -10.80 13.39
C GLN A 80 -26.96 -11.26 13.35
N ASP A 81 -26.61 -12.14 12.41
CA ASP A 81 -25.24 -12.62 12.25
C ASP A 81 -24.29 -11.49 11.82
N LYS A 82 -24.74 -10.60 10.91
CA LYS A 82 -23.97 -9.40 10.53
C LYS A 82 -23.73 -8.48 11.72
N LYS A 83 -24.75 -8.30 12.57
CA LYS A 83 -24.63 -7.46 13.77
C LYS A 83 -23.64 -8.05 14.76
N GLN A 84 -23.70 -9.35 15.01
CA GLN A 84 -22.78 -10.03 15.92
C GLN A 84 -21.34 -9.98 15.40
N TYR A 85 -21.15 -10.21 14.09
CA TYR A 85 -19.86 -10.09 13.43
C TYR A 85 -19.25 -8.69 13.57
N ILE A 86 -20.06 -7.64 13.34
CA ILE A 86 -19.60 -6.25 13.51
C ILE A 86 -19.26 -5.96 14.98
N LEU A 87 -20.03 -6.49 15.94
CA LEU A 87 -19.77 -6.29 17.36
C LEU A 87 -18.45 -6.95 17.80
N GLU A 88 -18.15 -8.13 17.25
CA GLU A 88 -16.91 -8.86 17.48
C GLU A 88 -15.71 -8.15 16.85
N LEU A 89 -15.89 -7.54 15.66
CA LEU A 89 -14.86 -6.78 14.96
C LEU A 89 -14.65 -5.36 15.54
N TYR A 90 -15.63 -4.83 16.29
CA TYR A 90 -15.59 -3.48 16.87
C TYR A 90 -14.29 -3.14 17.64
N PRO A 91 -13.75 -3.99 18.55
CA PRO A 91 -12.49 -3.69 19.24
C PRO A 91 -11.30 -3.55 18.28
N GLU A 92 -11.26 -4.33 17.20
CA GLU A 92 -10.21 -4.23 16.18
C GLU A 92 -10.38 -2.95 15.35
N MET A 93 -11.61 -2.65 14.92
CA MET A 93 -11.95 -1.40 14.24
C MET A 93 -11.59 -0.17 15.09
N LYS A 94 -11.85 -0.22 16.40
CA LYS A 94 -11.51 0.86 17.33
C LYS A 94 -10.00 1.05 17.44
N LYS A 95 -9.22 -0.03 17.51
CA LYS A 95 -7.75 0.04 17.51
C LYS A 95 -7.22 0.62 16.20
N SER A 96 -7.77 0.17 15.06
CA SER A 96 -7.42 0.70 13.74
C SER A 96 -7.72 2.20 13.63
N MET A 97 -8.90 2.63 14.10
CA MET A 97 -9.28 4.05 14.13
C MET A 97 -8.32 4.88 15.00
N GLN A 98 -7.93 4.38 16.18
CA GLN A 98 -6.94 5.06 17.03
C GLN A 98 -5.60 5.20 16.32
N LEU A 99 -5.14 4.15 15.66
CA LEU A 99 -3.89 4.18 14.89
C LEU A 99 -3.94 5.19 13.74
N VAL A 100 -5.08 5.29 13.05
CA VAL A 100 -5.28 6.29 11.99
C VAL A 100 -5.25 7.71 12.55
N VAL A 101 -5.91 7.96 13.67
CA VAL A 101 -5.89 9.27 14.34
C VAL A 101 -4.48 9.64 14.79
N ASP A 102 -3.74 8.69 15.35
CA ASP A 102 -2.34 8.91 15.74
C ASP A 102 -1.46 9.16 14.51
N PHE A 103 -1.68 8.43 13.42
CA PHE A 103 -0.97 8.66 12.16
C PHE A 103 -1.24 10.04 11.58
N GLU A 104 -2.49 10.52 11.58
CA GLU A 104 -2.82 11.88 11.15
C GLU A 104 -2.15 12.95 12.01
N ARG A 105 -2.10 12.75 13.33
CA ARG A 105 -1.36 13.63 14.23
C ARG A 105 0.13 13.64 13.91
N LEU A 106 0.73 12.48 13.68
CA LEU A 106 2.15 12.36 13.36
C LEU A 106 2.48 12.96 11.99
N ARG A 107 1.58 12.83 11.00
CA ARG A 107 1.76 13.37 9.66
C ARG A 107 2.02 14.87 9.66
N ALA A 108 1.32 15.62 10.52
CA ALA A 108 1.54 17.06 10.68
C ALA A 108 2.98 17.40 11.15
N PHE A 109 3.64 16.50 11.88
CA PHE A 109 5.05 16.68 12.29
C PHE A 109 6.04 16.22 11.22
N LEU A 110 5.70 15.19 10.43
CA LEU A 110 6.53 14.76 9.29
C LEU A 110 6.56 15.81 8.18
N ASP A 111 5.42 16.44 7.88
CA ASP A 111 5.32 17.52 6.90
C ASP A 111 5.84 18.87 7.46
N SER A 112 6.34 18.89 8.70
CA SER A 112 6.85 20.12 9.29
C SER A 112 8.05 20.62 8.50
N SER A 113 7.98 21.89 8.11
CA SER A 113 9.07 22.60 7.42
C SER A 113 10.40 22.53 8.18
N SER A 114 10.36 22.27 9.49
CA SER A 114 11.52 21.99 10.33
C SER A 114 12.38 20.82 9.83
N ILE A 115 11.78 19.72 9.35
CA ILE A 115 12.51 18.57 8.83
C ILE A 115 13.08 18.89 7.44
N ASN A 116 12.29 19.54 6.59
CA ASN A 116 12.74 19.93 5.25
C ASN A 116 13.85 21.00 5.28
N ASN A 117 13.93 21.81 6.33
CA ASN A 117 14.96 22.83 6.49
C ASN A 117 16.28 22.30 7.07
N ILE A 118 16.38 21.01 7.45
CA ILE A 118 17.59 20.43 8.03
C ILE A 118 18.83 20.62 7.14
N PRO A 119 18.79 20.35 5.81
CA PRO A 119 19.97 20.54 4.96
C PRO A 119 20.47 22.00 4.96
N SER A 120 19.57 22.97 4.95
CA SER A 120 19.94 24.39 5.02
C SER A 120 20.55 24.79 6.37
N LEU A 121 20.17 24.09 7.44
CA LEU A 121 20.72 24.30 8.78
C LEU A 121 22.10 23.67 8.90
N VAL A 122 22.35 22.54 8.23
CA VAL A 122 23.66 21.89 8.16
C VAL A 122 24.69 22.81 7.50
N ASP A 123 24.36 23.43 6.36
CA ASP A 123 25.27 24.38 5.69
C ASP A 123 25.61 25.58 6.58
N LYS A 124 24.63 26.09 7.33
CA LYS A 124 24.83 27.19 8.28
C LYS A 124 25.69 26.75 9.47
N LEU A 125 25.46 25.53 9.96
CA LEU A 125 26.23 24.95 11.06
C LEU A 125 27.68 24.74 10.64
N GLU A 126 27.94 24.21 9.45
CA GLU A 126 29.29 24.03 8.92
C GLU A 126 30.03 25.37 8.83
N LYS A 127 29.40 26.40 8.26
CA LYS A 127 29.97 27.76 8.21
C LYS A 127 30.25 28.32 9.60
N LEU A 128 29.34 28.09 10.56
CA LEU A 128 29.51 28.53 11.93
C LEU A 128 30.67 27.78 12.62
N THR A 129 30.80 26.48 12.39
CA THR A 129 31.89 25.66 12.93
C THR A 129 33.23 26.14 12.39
N ILE A 130 33.35 26.38 11.08
CA ILE A 130 34.57 26.92 10.47
C ILE A 130 34.90 28.29 11.07
N SER A 131 33.90 29.19 11.15
CA SER A 131 34.08 30.51 11.77
C SER A 131 34.53 30.40 13.23
N SER A 132 33.94 29.50 14.01
CA SER A 132 34.29 29.28 15.41
C SER A 132 35.70 28.74 15.60
N VAL A 133 36.20 27.93 14.68
CA VAL A 133 37.59 27.44 14.72
C VAL A 133 38.55 28.60 14.44
N ASN A 134 38.26 29.41 13.42
CA ASN A 134 39.09 30.57 13.08
C ASN A 134 39.13 31.59 14.23
N THR A 135 37.99 31.92 14.83
CA THR A 135 37.95 32.86 15.97
C THR A 135 38.66 32.31 17.19
N TYR A 136 38.62 30.99 17.41
CA TYR A 136 39.39 30.35 18.48
C TYR A 136 40.89 30.47 18.24
N GLU A 137 41.35 30.26 17.01
CA GLU A 137 42.75 30.37 16.63
C GLU A 137 43.27 31.81 16.73
N GLU A 138 42.49 32.79 16.26
CA GLU A 138 42.76 34.22 16.43
C GLU A 138 42.84 34.61 17.91
N CYS A 139 41.90 34.15 18.73
CA CYS A 139 41.89 34.41 20.17
C CYS A 139 43.14 33.84 20.85
N LYS A 140 43.57 32.64 20.46
CA LYS A 140 44.80 32.02 20.95
C LYS A 140 46.04 32.82 20.53
N GLU A 141 46.10 33.29 19.28
CA GLU A 141 47.21 34.12 18.80
C GLU A 141 47.29 35.45 19.56
N VAL A 142 46.16 36.14 19.74
CA VAL A 142 46.09 37.39 20.52
C VAL A 142 46.50 37.16 21.97
N THR A 143 46.04 36.08 22.59
CA THR A 143 46.41 35.71 23.96
C THR A 143 47.91 35.49 24.08
N ASN A 144 48.53 34.77 23.13
CA ASN A 144 49.97 34.56 23.11
C ASN A 144 50.75 35.88 22.93
N LYS A 145 50.29 36.78 22.06
CA LYS A 145 50.91 38.12 21.88
C LYS A 145 50.85 38.94 23.15
N ILE A 146 49.71 38.94 23.85
CA ILE A 146 49.54 39.64 25.12
C ILE A 146 50.47 39.05 26.19
N LEU A 147 50.54 37.72 26.29
CA LEU A 147 51.41 37.05 27.25
C LEU A 147 52.88 37.40 27.00
N TYR A 148 53.31 37.39 25.73
CA TYR A 148 54.66 37.80 25.34
C TYR A 148 54.95 39.27 25.65
N ALA A 149 54.01 40.18 25.36
CA ALA A 149 54.14 41.59 25.71
C ALA A 149 54.22 41.81 27.23
N LEU A 150 53.46 41.03 28.01
CA LEU A 150 53.46 41.08 29.46
C LEU A 150 54.77 40.54 30.06
N GLN A 151 55.35 39.50 29.45
CA GLN A 151 56.70 39.02 29.80
C GLN A 151 57.75 40.09 29.53
N GLN A 152 57.76 40.70 28.33
CA GLN A 152 58.69 41.79 28.03
C GLN A 152 58.54 42.98 28.99
N TYR A 153 57.30 43.35 29.33
CA TYR A 153 57.05 44.40 30.31
C TYR A 153 57.62 44.05 31.69
N ASN A 154 57.47 42.79 32.12
CA ASN A 154 58.04 42.32 33.38
C ASN A 154 59.58 42.36 33.35
N ASP A 155 60.19 41.88 32.26
CA ASP A 155 61.65 41.89 32.08
C ASP A 155 62.23 43.32 32.08
N ILE A 156 61.55 44.26 31.39
CA ILE A 156 61.92 45.67 31.39
C ILE A 156 61.78 46.26 32.80
N THR A 157 60.68 45.98 33.49
CA THR A 157 60.44 46.47 34.86
C THR A 157 61.49 45.93 35.84
N MET A 158 61.87 44.65 35.70
CA MET A 158 62.92 44.04 36.52
C MET A 158 64.28 44.68 36.22
N SER A 159 64.61 44.91 34.95
CA SER A 159 65.84 45.59 34.55
C SER A 159 65.91 47.00 35.11
N ILE A 160 64.79 47.75 35.05
CA ILE A 160 64.67 49.08 35.65
C ILE A 160 64.89 49.03 37.16
N LYS A 161 64.29 48.07 37.87
CA LYS A 161 64.50 47.90 39.32
C LYS A 161 65.97 47.63 39.67
N ILE A 162 66.64 46.77 38.91
CA ILE A 162 68.07 46.48 39.11
C ILE A 162 68.92 47.74 38.87
N LEU A 163 68.65 48.48 37.79
CA LEU A 163 69.36 49.73 37.48
C LEU A 163 69.17 50.79 38.59
N PHE A 164 67.94 50.94 39.12
CA PHE A 164 67.69 51.85 40.23
C PHE A 164 68.41 51.42 41.51
N ALA A 165 68.42 50.12 41.84
CA ALA A 165 69.15 49.62 43.00
C ALA A 165 70.67 49.87 42.88
N GLN A 166 71.25 49.64 41.69
CA GLN A 166 72.65 49.94 41.41
C GLN A 166 72.96 51.44 41.50
N LEU A 167 72.05 52.28 41.02
CA LEU A 167 72.18 53.73 41.12
C LEU A 167 72.12 54.19 42.57
N GLU A 168 71.19 53.67 43.38
CA GLU A 168 71.09 53.96 44.82
C GLU A 168 72.35 53.53 45.58
N GLU A 169 72.90 52.35 45.28
CA GLU A 169 74.16 51.88 45.85
C GLU A 169 75.33 52.82 45.47
N SER A 170 75.42 53.22 44.20
CA SER A 170 76.44 54.17 43.75
C SER A 170 76.31 55.53 44.43
N ILE A 171 75.09 56.05 44.60
CA ILE A 171 74.84 57.32 45.29
C ILE A 171 75.24 57.19 46.76
N THR A 172 74.84 56.12 47.43
CA THR A 172 75.16 55.86 48.84
C THR A 172 76.68 55.77 49.05
N ASN A 173 77.40 55.08 48.16
CA ASN A 173 78.86 55.03 48.21
C ASN A 173 79.51 56.41 48.06
N ILE A 174 78.99 57.24 47.16
CA ILE A 174 79.45 58.62 46.98
C ILE A 174 79.13 59.44 48.24
N GLU A 175 77.94 59.34 48.81
CA GLU A 175 77.54 60.03 50.04
C GLU A 175 78.43 59.65 51.23
N ILE A 176 78.73 58.36 51.43
CA ILE A 176 79.65 57.88 52.47
C ILE A 176 81.05 58.46 52.26
N SER A 177 81.52 58.55 51.01
CA SER A 177 82.84 59.14 50.71
C SER A 177 82.90 60.66 50.93
N LEU A 178 81.76 61.34 50.82
CA LEU A 178 81.60 62.78 51.04
C LEU A 178 81.21 63.14 52.48
N GLN A 179 80.88 62.17 53.33
CA GLN A 179 80.66 62.45 54.74
C GLN A 179 81.97 63.00 55.35
N PRO A 180 81.95 64.21 55.91
CA PRO A 180 83.12 64.77 56.56
C PRO A 180 83.44 63.91 57.78
N ARG A 181 84.69 63.46 57.92
CA ARG A 181 85.19 62.93 59.19
C ARG A 181 84.85 63.95 60.28
N SER A 182 83.87 63.65 61.12
CA SER A 182 83.71 64.39 62.35
C SER A 182 85.01 64.19 63.12
N ARG A 183 85.66 65.31 63.41
CA ARG A 183 86.78 65.35 64.34
C ARG A 183 86.26 64.82 65.67
N ILE A 184 86.80 63.69 66.10
CA ILE A 184 86.86 63.31 67.49
C ILE A 184 88.35 63.08 67.75
N ASP A 185 88.90 64.04 68.51
CA ASP A 185 90.24 64.19 69.08
C ASP A 185 91.47 64.28 68.16
#